data_AF-A0A6I7QSP8-F1
#
_entry.id   AF-A0A6I7QSP8-F1
#
_cell.length_a   1.000
_cell.length_b   1.000
_cell.length_c   1.000
_cell.angle_alpha   90.00
_cell.angle_beta   90.00
_cell.angle_gamma   90.00
#
_symmetry.space_group_name_H-M   'P 1'
#
loop_
_entity.id
_entity.type
_entity.pdbx_description
1 polymer ?
#
loop_
_entity_poly.entity_id
_entity_poly.type
_entity_poly.pdbx_seq_one_letter_code
_entity_poly.pdbx_strand_id
1 'polypeptide(L)' 'MRCCRNCVFYLPGAHWDCRETVPEQVMDKERSNFCEYFRLNQSSGGAGAPSDKGRSARNVFDDLFS' A
#
# COMPACT_ATOMS: atom_id res chain seq x y z
N MET A 1 -8.40 3.19 -4.19
CA MET A 1 -7.24 3.61 -5.00
C MET A 1 -6.38 2.39 -5.28
N ARG A 2 -6.06 2.10 -6.55
CA ARG A 2 -5.35 0.88 -6.99
C ARG A 2 -4.12 1.27 -7.78
N CYS A 3 -2.92 1.02 -7.27
CA CYS A 3 -1.67 1.22 -8.01
C CYS A 3 -0.79 -0.02 -7.86
N CYS A 4 0.18 -0.20 -8.75
CA CYS A 4 1.07 -1.37 -8.71
C CYS A 4 1.84 -1.43 -7.39
N ARG A 5 2.33 -0.30 -6.88
CA ARG A 5 3.05 -0.23 -5.57
C ARG A 5 2.25 -0.78 -4.38
N ASN A 6 0.92 -0.77 -4.45
CA ASN A 6 0.04 -1.29 -3.40
C ASN A 6 -0.41 -2.73 -3.64
N CYS A 7 0.11 -3.40 -4.68
CA CYS A 7 -0.26 -4.76 -5.06
C CYS A 7 0.68 -5.79 -4.39
N VAL A 8 0.15 -6.93 -3.94
CA VAL A 8 0.96 -8.06 -3.44
C VAL A 8 1.90 -8.68 -4.48
N PHE A 9 1.59 -8.51 -5.76
CA PHE A 9 2.34 -9.09 -6.87
C PHE A 9 3.44 -8.16 -7.40
N TYR A 10 3.51 -6.92 -6.92
CA TYR A 10 4.53 -5.99 -7.36
C TYR A 10 5.92 -6.43 -6.91
N LEU A 11 6.82 -6.60 -7.86
CA LEU A 11 8.19 -7.04 -7.62
C LEU A 11 9.12 -6.30 -8.60
N PRO A 12 9.83 -5.25 -8.14
CA PRO A 12 10.78 -4.52 -8.97
C PRO A 12 11.82 -5.44 -9.61
N GLY A 13 12.06 -5.29 -10.91
CA GLY A 13 13.05 -6.07 -11.66
C GLY A 13 12.53 -7.41 -12.21
N ALA A 14 11.30 -7.82 -11.87
CA ALA A 14 10.61 -8.88 -12.60
C ALA A 14 10.11 -8.36 -13.96
N HIS A 15 9.64 -9.26 -14.82
CA HIS A 15 8.98 -8.88 -16.07
C HIS A 15 7.80 -7.92 -15.76
N TRP A 16 7.88 -6.70 -16.29
CA TRP A 16 6.96 -5.59 -16.01
C TRP A 16 6.77 -5.25 -14.53
N ASP A 17 7.76 -5.57 -13.69
CA ASP A 17 7.73 -5.41 -12.23
C ASP A 17 6.57 -6.16 -11.54
N CYS A 18 6.15 -7.29 -12.11
CA CYS A 18 5.05 -8.10 -11.61
C CYS A 18 5.47 -9.58 -11.52
N ARG A 19 5.08 -10.25 -10.43
CA ARG A 19 5.28 -11.70 -10.25
C ARG A 19 4.37 -12.55 -11.15
N GLU A 20 3.22 -11.99 -11.52
CA GLU A 20 2.26 -12.63 -12.41
C GLU A 20 2.51 -12.23 -13.87
N THR A 21 2.22 -13.15 -14.80
CA THR A 21 2.21 -12.87 -16.24
C THR A 21 0.93 -12.14 -16.61
N VAL A 22 0.94 -10.81 -16.46
CA VAL A 22 -0.18 -9.95 -16.89
C VAL A 22 -0.16 -9.78 -18.41
N PRO A 23 -1.30 -9.46 -19.05
CA PRO A 23 -1.37 -9.29 -20.51
C PRO A 23 -0.87 -7.93 -21.01
N GLU A 24 -0.90 -6.91 -20.15
CA GLU A 24 -0.51 -5.53 -20.49
C GLU A 24 0.41 -4.91 -19.42
N GLN A 25 1.45 -4.22 -19.88
CA GLN A 25 2.35 -3.47 -19.01
C GLN A 25 1.69 -2.19 -18.50
N VAL A 26 1.60 -2.04 -17.18
CA VAL A 26 1.32 -0.74 -16.58
C VAL A 26 2.60 0.10 -16.60
N MET A 27 2.61 1.23 -17.31
CA MET A 27 3.80 2.11 -17.38
C MET A 27 4.04 2.88 -16.08
N ASP A 28 2.99 3.52 -15.57
CA ASP A 28 3.06 4.28 -14.32
C ASP A 28 2.62 3.41 -13.13
N LYS A 29 3.60 2.96 -12.34
CA LYS A 29 3.37 2.05 -11.21
C LYS A 29 2.80 2.74 -9.97
N GLU A 30 2.86 4.07 -9.92
CA GLU A 30 2.47 4.88 -8.76
C GLU A 30 1.07 5.48 -8.92
N ARG A 31 0.63 5.70 -10.16
CA ARG A 31 -0.73 6.15 -10.46
C ARG A 31 -1.76 5.03 -10.39
N SER A 32 -3.03 5.44 -10.31
CA SER A 32 -4.15 4.51 -10.32
C SER A 32 -4.27 3.80 -11.66
N ASN A 33 -4.57 2.50 -11.65
CA ASN A 33 -4.73 1.70 -12.86
C ASN A 33 -5.88 0.69 -12.78
N PHE A 34 -6.21 0.09 -13.93
CA PHE A 34 -7.31 -0.86 -14.14
C PHE A 34 -6.82 -2.24 -14.56
N CYS A 35 -5.63 -2.65 -14.12
CA CYS A 35 -5.18 -4.04 -14.32
C CYS A 35 -6.31 -5.00 -13.83
N GLU A 36 -6.27 -6.31 -14.06
CA GLU A 36 -7.28 -7.21 -13.46
C GLU A 36 -6.71 -8.04 -12.30
N TYR A 37 -5.39 -8.17 -12.27
CA TYR A 37 -4.64 -9.05 -11.37
C TYR A 37 -4.33 -8.45 -10.00
N PHE A 38 -4.73 -7.21 -9.70
CA PHE A 38 -4.35 -6.56 -8.44
C PHE A 38 -5.00 -7.24 -7.26
N ARG A 39 -4.17 -7.46 -6.24
CA ARG A 39 -4.63 -7.71 -4.89
C ARG A 39 -3.92 -6.77 -3.95
N LEU A 40 -4.72 -6.09 -3.13
CA LEU A 40 -4.21 -5.13 -2.17
C LEU A 40 -3.23 -5.82 -1.20
N ASN A 41 -2.04 -5.26 -1.07
CA ASN A 41 -1.10 -5.70 -0.06
C ASN A 41 -1.52 -5.14 1.31
N GLN A 42 -2.06 -6.02 2.16
CA GLN A 42 -2.54 -5.66 3.49
C GLN A 42 -1.40 -5.31 4.45
N SER A 43 -0.15 -5.66 4.13
CA SER A 43 1.02 -5.31 4.94
C SER A 43 1.55 -3.89 4.68
N SER A 44 1.23 -3.30 3.53
CA SER A 44 1.79 -2.00 3.10
C SER A 44 0.93 -0.79 3.47
N GLY A 45 -0.23 -1.00 4.09
CA GLY A 45 -1.11 0.07 4.55
C GLY A 45 -1.68 -0.31 5.90
N GLY A 46 -1.41 0.53 6.91
CA GLY A 46 -2.01 0.40 8.24
C GLY A 46 -3.52 0.53 8.16
N ALA A 47 -4.21 -0.55 7.78
CA ALA A 47 -5.57 -0.80 8.23
C ALA A 47 -5.44 -1.09 9.73
N GLY A 48 -5.39 -0.01 10.51
CA GLY A 48 -5.31 -0.07 11.95
C GLY A 48 -6.44 -0.93 12.46
N ALA A 49 -6.12 -2.11 12.97
CA ALA A 49 -6.88 -2.64 14.07
C ALA A 49 -6.97 -1.52 15.12
N PRO A 50 -8.14 -1.26 15.74
CA PRO A 50 -8.23 -0.31 16.83
C PRO A 50 -7.28 -0.79 17.93
N SER A 51 -6.10 -0.17 18.00
CA SER A 51 -5.10 -0.46 19.01
C SER A 51 -5.08 0.71 19.97
N ASP A 52 -4.93 0.42 21.27
CA ASP A 52 -4.82 1.40 22.35
C ASP A 52 -3.75 2.49 22.12
N LYS A 53 -2.87 2.32 21.12
CA LYS A 53 -1.90 3.32 20.64
C LYS A 53 -2.54 4.66 20.25
N GLY A 54 -3.79 4.66 19.76
CA GLY A 54 -4.48 5.91 19.40
C GLY A 54 -4.85 6.81 20.60
N ARG A 55 -4.95 6.23 21.81
CA ARG A 55 -5.20 6.97 23.05
C ARG A 55 -3.88 7.52 23.62
N SER A 56 -2.81 6.73 23.56
CA SER A 56 -1.46 7.16 23.96
C SER A 56 -0.89 8.28 23.08
N ALA A 57 -1.15 8.26 21.76
CA ALA A 57 -0.63 9.28 20.85
C ALA A 57 -1.23 10.67 21.09
N ARG A 58 -2.51 10.75 21.52
CA ARG A 58 -3.15 12.02 21.88
C ARG A 58 -2.52 12.61 23.15
N ASN A 59 -2.32 11.78 24.18
CA ASN A 59 -1.74 12.25 25.44
C ASN A 59 -0.30 12.77 25.25
N VAL A 60 0.52 12.09 24.44
CA VAL A 60 1.90 12.55 24.16
C VAL A 60 1.90 13.84 23.32
N PHE A 61 0.92 14.02 22.45
CA PHE A 61 0.79 15.27 21.69
C PHE A 61 0.45 16.45 22.62
N ASP A 62 -0.51 16.28 23.53
CA ASP A 62 -0.91 17.35 24.44
C ASP A 62 0.22 17.77 25.40
N ASP A 63 1.04 16.81 25.86
CA ASP A 63 2.23 17.09 26.69
C ASP A 63 3.34 17.88 25.95
N LEU A 64 3.43 17.77 24.62
CA LEU A 64 4.46 18.47 23.83
C LEU A 64 4.16 19.96 23.62
N PHE A 65 2.91 20.37 23.78
CA PHE A 65 2.46 21.75 23.57
C PHE A 65 1.94 22.42 24.85
N SER A 66 2.14 21.77 26.01
CA SER A 66 1.83 22.31 27.35
C SER A 66 3.00 23.05 27.98
#